data_AF-A0A4Q3CF45-F1
#
_entry.id   AF-A0A4Q3CF45-F1
#
_cell.length_a   1.000
_cell.length_b   1.000
_cell.length_c   1.000
_cell.angle_alpha   90.00
_cell.angle_beta   90.00
_cell.angle_gamma   90.00
#
_symmetry.space_group_name_H-M   'P 1'
#
loop_
_entity.id
_entity.type
_entity.pdbx_description
1 polymer ?
#
loop_
_entity_poly.entity_id
_entity_poly.type
_entity_poly.pdbx_seq_one_letter_code
_entity_poly.pdbx_strand_id
1 'polypeptide(L)'
;MSAFINADKLLKVSADRRALSYRTLINHYAASIYAYGSDTLKQHKYAVLALQLSKMSRYPDDVQIGYMTLAHSFFSAFEVQTKRRMLLDSAVYYYRKSAEVYRRNQDKILIQSNASVTALNLTNIYFKYFPEGFRDSANRYVDDALKVARKTNMPEVIANCYGIMSEYAMRRG
;
A
#
# COMPACT_ATOMS: atom_id res chain seq x y z
N MET A 1 11.83 -8.65 16.10
CA MET A 1 12.78 -8.17 15.08
C MET A 1 13.95 -9.12 14.83
N SER A 2 14.53 -9.76 15.86
CA SER A 2 15.61 -10.75 15.71
C SER A 2 15.27 -11.91 14.75
N ALA A 3 14.05 -12.43 14.79
CA ALA A 3 13.58 -13.49 13.90
C ALA A 3 13.62 -13.09 12.41
N PHE A 4 13.19 -11.85 12.08
CA PHE A 4 13.23 -11.34 10.70
C PHE A 4 14.66 -11.20 10.17
N ILE A 5 15.59 -10.73 11.02
CA ILE A 5 17.00 -10.59 10.65
C ILE A 5 17.63 -11.96 10.38
N ASN A 6 17.33 -12.95 11.22
CA ASN A 6 17.83 -14.32 11.03
C ASN A 6 17.25 -14.95 9.77
N ALA A 7 15.96 -14.76 9.50
CA ALA A 7 15.33 -15.25 8.28
C ALA A 7 15.93 -14.60 7.01
N ASP A 8 16.13 -13.28 6.98
CA ASP A 8 16.77 -12.60 5.83
C ASP A 8 18.20 -13.09 5.58
N LYS A 9 18.97 -13.39 6.64
CA LYS A 9 20.32 -13.97 6.51
C LYS A 9 20.30 -15.34 5.84
N LEU A 10 19.40 -16.23 6.26
CA LEU A 10 19.27 -17.57 5.67
C LEU A 10 18.81 -17.49 4.20
N LEU A 11 17.90 -16.57 3.89
CA LEU A 11 17.37 -16.42 2.54
C LEU A 11 18.37 -15.78 1.56
N LYS A 12 19.37 -15.02 2.02
CA LYS A 12 20.41 -14.44 1.15
C LYS A 12 21.29 -15.47 0.47
N VAL A 13 21.52 -16.61 1.11
CA VAL A 13 22.34 -17.70 0.58
C VAL A 13 21.50 -18.78 -0.10
N SER A 14 20.18 -18.62 -0.13
CA SER A 14 19.27 -19.60 -0.75
C SER A 14 19.28 -19.45 -2.27
N ALA A 15 19.34 -20.59 -2.97
CA ALA A 15 19.14 -20.66 -4.41
C ALA A 15 17.65 -20.70 -4.82
N ASP A 16 16.71 -20.77 -3.85
CA ASP A 16 15.28 -20.78 -4.14
C ASP A 16 14.85 -19.43 -4.71
N ARG A 17 14.23 -19.45 -5.89
CA ARG A 17 13.65 -18.26 -6.53
C ARG A 17 12.59 -17.56 -5.68
N ARG A 18 11.94 -18.26 -4.74
CA ARG A 18 10.99 -17.68 -3.78
C ARG A 18 11.67 -16.91 -2.65
N ALA A 19 12.99 -17.04 -2.49
CA ALA A 19 13.73 -16.30 -1.48
C ALA A 19 13.54 -14.79 -1.64
N LEU A 20 13.44 -14.28 -2.86
CA LEU A 20 13.13 -12.88 -3.12
C LEU A 20 11.75 -12.49 -2.57
N SER A 21 10.71 -13.28 -2.85
CA SER A 21 9.36 -13.05 -2.33
C SER A 21 9.32 -13.02 -0.81
N TYR A 22 9.95 -13.99 -0.15
CA TYR A 22 10.02 -14.03 1.31
C TYR A 22 10.77 -12.82 1.87
N ARG A 23 11.88 -12.41 1.25
CA ARG A 23 12.63 -11.22 1.68
C ARG A 23 11.82 -9.94 1.44
N THR A 24 11.07 -9.84 0.35
CA THR A 24 10.13 -8.72 0.14
C THR A 24 9.09 -8.66 1.26
N LEU A 25 8.46 -9.79 1.61
CA LEU A 25 7.47 -9.85 2.69
C LEU A 25 8.08 -9.51 4.05
N ILE A 26 9.27 -10.03 4.37
CA ILE A 26 10.00 -9.68 5.61
C ILE A 26 10.19 -8.17 5.72
N ASN A 27 10.62 -7.52 4.64
CA ASN A 27 10.81 -6.07 4.63
C ASN A 27 9.48 -5.30 4.66
N HIS A 28 8.42 -5.81 4.02
CA HIS A 28 7.07 -5.27 4.15
C HIS A 28 6.59 -5.27 5.60
N TYR A 29 6.69 -6.41 6.30
CA TYR A 29 6.27 -6.51 7.70
C TYR A 29 7.15 -5.68 8.63
N ALA A 30 8.47 -5.63 8.40
CA ALA A 30 9.37 -4.76 9.15
C ALA A 30 8.95 -3.29 9.00
N ALA A 31 8.60 -2.84 7.79
CA ALA A 31 8.09 -1.50 7.56
C ALA A 31 6.78 -1.25 8.34
N SER A 32 5.82 -2.18 8.28
CA SER A 32 4.54 -2.08 9.00
C SER A 32 4.71 -2.02 10.52
N ILE A 33 5.64 -2.78 11.09
CA ILE A 33 5.96 -2.72 12.54
C ILE A 33 6.50 -1.34 12.92
N TYR A 34 7.42 -0.77 12.14
CA TYR A 34 7.93 0.57 12.41
C TYR A 34 6.90 1.68 12.18
N ALA A 35 5.96 1.47 11.25
CA ALA A 35 4.82 2.36 11.07
C ALA A 35 3.97 2.42 12.34
N TYR A 36 3.65 1.25 12.92
CA TYR A 36 2.91 1.16 14.19
C TYR A 36 3.67 1.80 15.36
N GLY A 37 4.99 1.68 15.38
CA GLY A 37 5.86 2.34 16.35
C GLY A 37 6.17 3.82 16.05
N SER A 38 5.53 4.43 15.05
CA SER A 38 5.75 5.83 14.62
C SER A 38 7.19 6.19 14.19
N ASP A 39 8.02 5.19 13.89
CA ASP A 39 9.39 5.39 13.41
C ASP A 39 9.41 5.42 11.87
N THR A 40 9.01 6.58 11.33
CA THR A 40 8.88 6.79 9.88
C THR A 40 10.19 6.62 9.12
N LEU A 41 11.34 6.89 9.75
CA LEU A 41 12.66 6.69 9.14
C LEU A 41 12.97 5.21 8.94
N LYS A 42 12.79 4.38 9.98
CA LYS A 42 12.99 2.94 9.86
C LYS A 42 11.93 2.32 8.95
N GLN A 43 10.67 2.74 9.05
CA GLN A 43 9.62 2.32 8.12
C GLN A 43 10.05 2.54 6.67
N HIS A 44 10.51 3.75 6.33
CA HIS A 44 10.94 4.07 4.97
C HIS A 44 12.13 3.22 4.51
N LYS A 45 13.13 3.01 5.39
CA LYS A 45 14.27 2.13 5.10
C LYS A 45 13.83 0.74 4.64
N TYR A 46 12.95 0.08 5.40
CA TYR A 46 12.49 -1.28 5.05
C TYR A 46 11.54 -1.26 3.85
N ALA A 47 10.76 -0.19 3.67
CA ALA A 47 9.90 -0.05 2.50
C ALA A 47 10.70 0.06 1.18
N VAL A 48 11.81 0.80 1.18
CA VAL A 48 12.74 0.87 0.04
C VAL A 48 13.32 -0.51 -0.28
N LEU A 49 13.77 -1.25 0.75
CA LEU A 49 14.31 -2.60 0.58
C LEU A 49 13.26 -3.57 0.02
N ALA A 50 12.00 -3.48 0.49
CA ALA A 50 10.89 -4.28 -0.02
C ALA A 50 10.68 -4.06 -1.53
N LEU A 51 10.67 -2.80 -1.99
CA LEU A 51 10.53 -2.49 -3.41
C LEU A 51 11.75 -2.90 -4.24
N GLN A 52 12.96 -2.75 -3.72
CA GLN A 52 14.17 -3.18 -4.42
C GLN A 52 14.16 -4.69 -4.69
N LEU A 53 13.86 -5.48 -3.66
CA LEU A 53 13.76 -6.93 -3.77
C LEU A 53 12.59 -7.36 -4.65
N SER A 54 11.45 -6.67 -4.55
CA SER A 54 10.29 -7.05 -5.35
C SER A 54 10.49 -6.85 -6.84
N LYS A 55 11.23 -5.82 -7.24
CA LYS A 55 11.60 -5.59 -8.65
C LYS A 55 12.52 -6.68 -9.22
N MET A 56 13.21 -7.43 -8.36
CA MET A 56 14.02 -8.59 -8.76
C MET A 56 13.18 -9.86 -8.82
N SER A 57 11.99 -9.86 -8.21
CA SER A 57 11.07 -10.99 -8.25
C SER A 57 10.34 -11.06 -9.59
N ARG A 58 9.94 -12.28 -9.96
CA ARG A 58 9.09 -12.55 -11.13
C ARG A 58 7.60 -12.51 -10.82
N TYR A 59 7.22 -12.43 -9.54
CA TYR A 59 5.82 -12.52 -9.14
C TYR A 59 5.19 -11.12 -9.02
N PRO A 60 4.06 -10.86 -9.70
CA PRO A 60 3.37 -9.58 -9.61
C PRO A 60 2.92 -9.20 -8.20
N ASP A 61 2.59 -10.19 -7.35
CA ASP A 61 2.28 -9.98 -5.92
C ASP A 61 3.39 -9.20 -5.22
N ASP A 62 4.65 -9.61 -5.44
CA ASP A 62 5.80 -8.98 -4.80
C ASP A 62 5.93 -7.54 -5.27
N VAL A 63 5.80 -7.30 -6.58
CA VAL A 63 5.94 -5.95 -7.16
C VAL A 63 4.83 -5.04 -6.64
N GLN A 64 3.59 -5.53 -6.56
CA GLN A 64 2.46 -4.80 -6.00
C GLN A 64 2.73 -4.43 -4.54
N ILE A 65 3.06 -5.41 -3.68
CA ILE A 65 3.29 -5.15 -2.25
C ILE A 65 4.48 -4.22 -2.04
N GLY A 66 5.55 -4.34 -2.84
CA GLY A 66 6.71 -3.44 -2.77
C GLY A 66 6.33 -1.98 -3.04
N TYR A 67 5.54 -1.72 -4.09
CA TYR A 67 5.05 -0.37 -4.37
C TYR A 67 4.10 0.13 -3.29
N MET A 68 3.16 -0.70 -2.85
CA MET A 68 2.23 -0.37 -1.77
C MET A 68 2.96 0.02 -0.48
N THR A 69 4.00 -0.74 -0.11
CA THR A 69 4.80 -0.52 1.11
C THR A 69 5.55 0.81 1.04
N LEU A 70 6.19 1.10 -0.09
CA LEU A 70 6.90 2.37 -0.28
C LEU A 70 5.93 3.55 -0.24
N ALA A 71 4.78 3.43 -0.91
CA ALA A 71 3.73 4.44 -0.88
C ALA A 71 3.27 4.75 0.54
N HIS A 72 3.02 3.71 1.33
CA HIS A 72 2.59 3.85 2.72
C HIS A 72 3.66 4.54 3.58
N SER A 73 4.95 4.25 3.35
CA SER A 73 6.03 4.92 4.10
C SER A 73 6.11 6.43 3.84
N PHE A 74 5.86 6.86 2.60
CA PHE A 74 5.75 8.29 2.28
C PHE A 74 4.52 8.91 2.92
N PHE A 75 3.40 8.19 2.93
CA PHE A 75 2.17 8.67 3.52
C PHE A 75 2.30 8.85 5.04
N SER A 76 2.85 7.86 5.76
CA SER A 76 3.13 7.98 7.20
C SER A 76 4.07 9.15 7.52
N ALA A 77 5.13 9.35 6.71
CA ALA A 77 6.01 10.50 6.86
C ALA A 77 5.28 11.84 6.61
N PHE A 78 4.37 11.89 5.63
CA PHE A 78 3.53 13.05 5.38
C PHE A 78 2.57 13.35 6.54
N GLU A 79 1.98 12.33 7.17
CA GLU A 79 1.08 12.53 8.31
C GLU A 79 1.79 13.13 9.52
N VAL A 80 3.09 12.86 9.68
CA VAL A 80 3.95 13.54 10.68
C VAL A 80 4.34 14.96 10.24
N GLN A 81 4.52 15.18 8.94
CA GLN A 81 5.02 16.44 8.36
C GLN A 81 4.10 16.97 7.26
N THR A 82 2.86 17.32 7.61
CA THR A 82 1.79 17.65 6.65
C THR A 82 2.07 18.87 5.77
N LYS A 83 3.04 19.72 6.14
CA LYS A 83 3.53 20.83 5.31
C LYS A 83 4.38 20.37 4.12
N ARG A 84 4.96 19.16 4.18
CA ARG A 84 5.80 18.61 3.11
C ARG A 84 4.98 17.87 2.06
N ARG A 85 4.24 18.62 1.22
CA ARG A 85 3.36 18.08 0.18
C ARG A 85 4.04 17.09 -0.78
N MET A 86 5.35 17.24 -1.04
CA MET A 86 6.12 16.28 -1.84
C MET A 86 6.06 14.83 -1.32
N LEU A 87 5.90 14.63 -0.01
CA LEU A 87 5.71 13.29 0.57
C LEU A 87 4.34 12.71 0.19
N LEU A 88 3.29 13.54 0.20
CA LEU A 88 1.96 13.14 -0.26
C LEU A 88 1.97 12.80 -1.76
N ASP A 89 2.63 13.61 -2.57
CA ASP A 89 2.75 13.37 -4.02
C ASP A 89 3.47 12.04 -4.29
N SER A 90 4.54 11.75 -3.53
CA SER A 90 5.26 10.47 -3.60
C SER A 90 4.38 9.30 -3.18
N ALA A 91 3.59 9.44 -2.11
CA ALA A 91 2.65 8.41 -1.68
C ALA A 91 1.62 8.11 -2.78
N VAL A 92 0.97 9.13 -3.33
CA VAL A 92 -0.02 8.97 -4.42
C VAL A 92 0.61 8.33 -5.65
N TYR A 93 1.81 8.77 -6.04
CA TYR A 93 2.53 8.21 -7.18
C TYR A 93 2.76 6.70 -7.01
N TYR A 94 3.29 6.27 -5.88
CA TYR A 94 3.61 4.85 -5.66
C TYR A 94 2.36 4.00 -5.39
N TYR A 95 1.31 4.54 -4.76
CA TYR A 95 0.03 3.82 -4.66
C TYR A 95 -0.59 3.59 -6.04
N ARG A 96 -0.51 4.58 -6.94
CA ARG A 96 -0.96 4.42 -8.33
C ARG A 96 -0.13 3.35 -9.06
N LYS A 97 1.18 3.26 -8.81
CA LYS A 97 2.02 2.17 -9.34
C LYS A 97 1.58 0.80 -8.81
N SER A 98 1.29 0.66 -7.52
CA SER A 98 0.72 -0.56 -6.95
C SER A 98 -0.60 -0.95 -7.64
N ALA A 99 -1.53 0.00 -7.78
CA ALA A 99 -2.81 -0.22 -8.45
C ALA A 99 -2.64 -0.58 -9.95
N GLU A 100 -1.68 0.04 -10.64
CA GLU A 100 -1.36 -0.26 -12.04
C GLU A 100 -0.82 -1.70 -12.21
N VAL A 101 0.07 -2.14 -11.32
CA VAL A 101 0.56 -3.53 -11.29
C VAL A 101 -0.58 -4.50 -11.11
N TYR A 102 -1.50 -4.21 -10.18
CA TYR A 102 -2.69 -5.04 -9.97
C TYR A 102 -3.56 -5.14 -11.23
N ARG A 103 -3.93 -4.00 -11.81
CA ARG A 103 -4.80 -3.98 -13.01
C ARG A 103 -4.21 -4.77 -14.19
N ARG A 104 -2.89 -4.79 -14.34
CA ARG A 104 -2.20 -5.49 -15.44
C ARG A 104 -1.99 -6.98 -15.21
N ASN A 105 -2.13 -7.46 -13.96
CA ASN A 105 -1.77 -8.82 -13.57
C ASN A 105 -2.84 -9.44 -12.67
N GLN A 106 -4.09 -9.00 -12.82
CA GLN A 106 -5.16 -9.40 -11.90
C GLN A 106 -5.38 -10.92 -11.87
N ASP A 107 -5.13 -11.61 -12.97
CA ASP A 107 -5.18 -13.07 -13.09
C ASP A 107 -4.00 -13.80 -12.43
N LYS A 108 -2.86 -13.12 -12.25
CA LYS A 108 -1.61 -13.68 -11.73
C LYS A 108 -1.35 -13.35 -10.25
N ILE A 109 -2.08 -12.38 -9.70
CA ILE A 109 -1.95 -11.96 -8.32
C ILE A 109 -2.77 -12.87 -7.41
N LEU A 110 -2.11 -13.51 -6.46
CA LEU A 110 -2.76 -14.37 -5.47
C LEU A 110 -3.41 -13.52 -4.37
N ILE A 111 -2.70 -12.52 -3.82
CA ILE A 111 -3.17 -11.71 -2.70
C ILE A 111 -3.94 -10.49 -3.22
N GLN A 112 -5.14 -10.75 -3.71
CA GLN A 112 -6.03 -9.75 -4.31
C GLN A 112 -6.41 -8.63 -3.32
N SER A 113 -6.52 -8.94 -2.02
CA SER A 113 -6.93 -8.00 -0.97
C SER A 113 -6.00 -6.79 -0.85
N ASN A 114 -4.73 -6.90 -1.24
CA ASN A 114 -3.82 -5.76 -1.26
C ASN A 114 -4.29 -4.64 -2.21
N ALA A 115 -5.03 -4.99 -3.26
CA ALA A 115 -5.56 -4.00 -4.19
C ALA A 115 -6.73 -3.20 -3.59
N SER A 116 -7.59 -3.85 -2.78
CA SER A 116 -8.68 -3.12 -2.10
C SER A 116 -8.13 -2.13 -1.08
N VAL A 117 -7.11 -2.54 -0.31
CA VAL A 117 -6.42 -1.67 0.65
C VAL A 117 -5.66 -0.54 -0.06
N THR A 118 -4.99 -0.83 -1.18
CA THR A 118 -4.33 0.19 -2.01
C THR A 118 -5.31 1.26 -2.51
N ALA A 119 -6.45 0.82 -3.05
CA ALA A 119 -7.49 1.73 -3.54
C ALA A 119 -8.11 2.53 -2.40
N LEU A 120 -8.40 1.91 -1.26
CA LEU A 120 -8.91 2.59 -0.08
C LEU A 120 -7.94 3.67 0.43
N ASN A 121 -6.63 3.40 0.45
CA ASN A 121 -5.63 4.40 0.83
C ASN A 121 -5.62 5.60 -0.12
N LEU A 122 -5.76 5.38 -1.43
CA LEU A 122 -5.91 6.47 -2.40
C LEU A 122 -7.19 7.26 -2.14
N THR A 123 -8.32 6.60 -1.89
CA THR A 123 -9.57 7.26 -1.50
C THR A 123 -9.37 8.17 -0.30
N ASN A 124 -8.80 7.63 0.79
CA ASN A 124 -8.55 8.37 2.03
C ASN A 124 -7.64 9.58 1.80
N ILE A 125 -6.61 9.43 0.96
CA ILE A 125 -5.74 10.54 0.57
C ILE A 125 -6.53 11.65 -0.13
N TYR A 126 -7.32 11.31 -1.15
CA TYR A 126 -8.12 12.30 -1.87
C TYR A 126 -9.17 12.96 -0.98
N PHE A 127 -9.83 12.17 -0.15
CA PHE A 127 -10.86 12.66 0.76
C PHE A 127 -10.32 13.66 1.78
N LYS A 128 -9.16 13.37 2.38
CA LYS A 128 -8.62 14.13 3.51
C LYS A 128 -7.74 15.31 3.09
N TYR A 129 -7.02 15.21 1.97
CA TYR A 129 -5.93 16.14 1.66
C TYR A 129 -6.03 16.88 0.33
N PHE A 130 -7.02 16.54 -0.50
CA PHE A 130 -7.29 17.22 -1.76
C PHE A 130 -8.57 18.07 -1.66
N PRO A 131 -8.66 19.16 -2.43
CA PRO A 131 -9.89 19.95 -2.54
C PRO A 131 -11.08 19.11 -3.01
N GLU A 132 -12.30 19.56 -2.73
CA GLU A 132 -13.56 18.88 -3.13
C GLU A 132 -13.63 18.61 -4.65
N GLY A 133 -12.99 19.43 -5.48
CA GLY A 133 -12.89 19.20 -6.93
C GLY A 133 -12.23 17.86 -7.32
N PHE A 134 -11.55 17.17 -6.39
CA PHE A 134 -10.99 15.84 -6.61
C PHE A 134 -11.89 14.69 -6.14
N ARG A 135 -13.14 14.99 -5.75
CA ARG A 135 -14.11 13.97 -5.31
C ARG A 135 -14.29 12.83 -6.32
N ASP A 136 -14.32 13.12 -7.61
CA ASP A 136 -14.46 12.07 -8.64
C ASP A 136 -13.27 11.11 -8.63
N SER A 137 -12.07 11.60 -8.28
CA SER A 137 -10.90 10.74 -8.07
C SER A 137 -11.10 9.85 -6.83
N ALA A 138 -11.60 10.39 -5.72
CA ALA A 138 -11.89 9.61 -4.53
C ALA A 138 -12.96 8.53 -4.82
N ASN A 139 -14.08 8.90 -5.46
CA ASN A 139 -15.16 7.98 -5.82
C ASN A 139 -14.68 6.85 -6.73
N ARG A 140 -13.87 7.17 -7.74
CA ARG A 140 -13.27 6.14 -8.60
C ARG A 140 -12.49 5.10 -7.77
N TYR A 141 -11.69 5.53 -6.79
CA TYR A 141 -10.94 4.60 -5.96
C TYR A 141 -11.82 3.89 -4.92
N VAL A 142 -12.94 4.50 -4.48
CA VAL A 142 -13.99 3.79 -3.71
C VAL A 142 -14.53 2.61 -4.51
N ASP A 143 -14.88 2.82 -5.77
CA ASP A 143 -15.43 1.76 -6.61
C ASP A 143 -14.43 0.63 -6.83
N ASP A 144 -13.16 0.98 -7.11
CA ASP A 144 -12.06 0.01 -7.21
C ASP A 144 -11.89 -0.78 -5.90
N ALA A 145 -11.93 -0.10 -4.75
CA ALA A 145 -11.80 -0.73 -3.44
C ALA A 145 -12.97 -1.68 -3.13
N LEU A 146 -14.22 -1.23 -3.33
CA LEU A 146 -15.42 -2.03 -3.11
C LEU A 146 -15.46 -3.27 -4.00
N LYS A 147 -15.12 -3.12 -5.29
CA LYS A 147 -15.09 -4.24 -6.24
C LYS A 147 -14.19 -5.37 -5.75
N VAL A 148 -12.96 -5.03 -5.34
CA VAL A 148 -12.00 -6.02 -4.86
C VAL A 148 -12.39 -6.53 -3.47
N ALA A 149 -12.77 -5.65 -2.55
CA ALA A 149 -13.13 -6.01 -1.18
C ALA A 149 -14.30 -6.99 -1.10
N ARG A 150 -15.33 -6.82 -1.94
CA ARG A 150 -16.44 -7.77 -2.05
C ARG A 150 -16.00 -9.12 -2.60
N LYS A 151 -15.11 -9.14 -3.60
CA LYS A 151 -14.54 -10.38 -4.15
C LYS A 151 -13.69 -11.13 -3.12
N THR A 152 -13.01 -10.41 -2.22
CA THR A 152 -12.07 -10.97 -1.25
C THR A 152 -12.60 -11.01 0.19
N ASN A 153 -13.90 -10.76 0.39
CA ASN A 153 -14.57 -10.74 1.71
C ASN A 153 -13.85 -9.86 2.76
N MET A 154 -13.61 -8.59 2.43
CA MET A 154 -12.98 -7.60 3.32
C MET A 154 -14.03 -6.61 3.88
N PRO A 155 -14.81 -6.97 4.91
CA PRO A 155 -15.91 -6.15 5.42
C PRO A 155 -15.44 -4.80 5.97
N GLU A 156 -14.24 -4.72 6.54
CA GLU A 156 -13.68 -3.48 7.09
C GLU A 156 -13.42 -2.45 5.98
N VAL A 157 -12.92 -2.90 4.82
CA VAL A 157 -12.71 -2.04 3.66
C VAL A 157 -14.06 -1.57 3.08
N ILE A 158 -15.05 -2.46 3.03
CA ILE A 158 -16.41 -2.13 2.57
C ILE A 158 -17.03 -1.06 3.46
N ALA A 159 -16.96 -1.24 4.78
CA ALA A 159 -17.49 -0.28 5.75
C ALA A 159 -16.80 1.09 5.61
N ASN A 160 -15.47 1.12 5.48
CA ASN A 160 -14.73 2.38 5.32
C ASN A 160 -15.11 3.12 4.03
N CYS A 161 -15.30 2.38 2.92
CA CYS A 161 -15.77 2.94 1.65
C CYS A 161 -17.13 3.64 1.81
N TYR A 162 -18.10 2.98 2.44
CA TYR A 162 -19.42 3.58 2.66
C TYR A 162 -19.38 4.75 3.65
N GLY A 163 -18.52 4.71 4.65
CA GLY A 163 -18.27 5.85 5.55
C GLY A 163 -17.85 7.10 4.77
N ILE A 164 -16.84 6.97 3.90
CA ILE A 164 -16.34 8.07 3.06
C ILE A 164 -17.43 8.59 2.12
N MET A 165 -18.19 7.69 1.49
CA MET A 165 -19.32 8.09 0.62
C MET A 165 -20.39 8.87 1.40
N SER A 166 -20.70 8.45 2.63
CA SER A 166 -21.64 9.14 3.51
C SER A 166 -21.14 10.52 3.88
N GLU A 167 -19.87 10.66 4.27
CA GLU A 167 -19.27 11.96 4.61
C GLU A 167 -19.30 12.92 3.41
N TYR A 168 -19.01 12.43 2.21
CA TYR A 168 -19.14 13.21 0.97
C TYR A 168 -20.59 13.62 0.64
N ALA A 169 -21.57 12.83 1.03
CA ALA A 169 -22.99 13.16 0.86
C ALA A 169 -23.41 14.23 1.88
N MET A 170 -22.97 14.12 3.13
CA MET A 170 -23.26 15.08 4.19
C MET A 170 -22.66 16.46 3.92
N ARG A 171 -21.47 16.56 3.30
CA ARG A 171 -20.88 17.85 2.89
C ARG A 171 -21.72 18.63 1.84
N ARG A 172 -22.73 18.00 1.25
CA ARG A 172 -23.67 18.64 0.31
C ARG A 172 -24.93 19.18 0.98
N GLY A 173 -25.20 18.80 2.23
CA GLY A 173 -26.31 19.32 3.03
C GLY A 173 -25.88 20.50 3.88
#